data_AF-A0A925DR44-F1
#
_entry.id   AF-A0A925DR44-F1
#
_cell.length_a   1.000
_cell.length_b   1.000
_cell.length_c   1.000
_cell.angle_alpha   90.00
_cell.angle_beta   90.00
_cell.angle_gamma   90.00
#
_symmetry.space_group_name_H-M   'P 1'
#
loop_
_entity.id
_entity.type
_entity.pdbx_description
1 polymer ?
#
loop_
_entity_poly.entity_id
_entity_poly.type
_entity_poly.pdbx_seq_one_letter_code
_entity_poly.pdbx_strand_id
1 'polypeptide(L)'
;MAKFLKYIKYASAIFFLIYLGFARDYLFVNLNYQLSKTHYHSFEYHLPPVLSFLEGLDEWTLYYLKYVFTALAIFLFFLATFWAVHVFFGEKKYRRWVLYSYVIIILASGFIFLALYWFFGFDPTYLIVRKLLDFAESPIMAMVLIPLIVVHKKMNENK
;
A
#
# COMPACT_ATOMS: atom_id res chain seq x y z
N MET A 1 -17.37 19.28 23.35
CA MET A 1 -17.25 19.32 21.88
C MET A 1 -15.86 18.91 21.35
N ALA A 2 -14.75 19.49 21.83
CA ALA A 2 -13.40 19.21 21.32
C ALA A 2 -12.95 17.73 21.40
N LYS A 3 -13.30 17.02 22.48
CA LYS A 3 -12.99 15.58 22.62
C LYS A 3 -13.75 14.72 21.60
N PHE A 4 -15.03 15.02 21.35
CA PHE A 4 -15.85 14.30 20.36
C PHE A 4 -15.28 14.46 18.94
N LEU A 5 -14.92 15.68 18.56
CA LEU A 5 -14.30 15.97 17.26
C LEU A 5 -12.98 15.22 17.06
N LYS A 6 -12.21 15.02 18.15
CA LYS A 6 -10.96 14.25 18.15
C LYS A 6 -11.21 12.76 17.85
N TYR A 7 -12.21 12.15 18.49
CA TYR A 7 -12.55 10.75 18.22
C TYR A 7 -13.09 10.54 16.80
N ILE A 8 -13.86 11.49 16.26
CA ILE A 8 -14.27 11.45 14.85
C ILE A 8 -13.05 11.43 13.93
N LYS A 9 -12.06 12.30 14.17
CA LYS A 9 -10.82 12.30 13.37
C LYS A 9 -10.10 10.96 13.44
N TYR A 10 -10.05 10.34 14.62
CA TYR A 10 -9.42 9.02 14.80
C TYR A 10 -10.16 7.92 14.04
N ALA A 11 -11.49 7.87 14.19
CA ALA A 11 -12.33 6.94 13.46
C ALA A 11 -12.20 7.13 11.94
N SER A 12 -12.16 8.39 11.47
CA SER A 12 -11.98 8.69 10.04
C SER A 12 -10.62 8.25 9.50
N ALA A 13 -9.55 8.38 10.29
CA ALA A 13 -8.21 7.90 9.91
C ALA A 13 -8.15 6.38 9.76
N ILE A 14 -8.76 5.66 10.71
CA ILE A 14 -8.85 4.20 10.68
C ILE A 14 -9.73 3.74 9.51
N PHE A 15 -10.92 4.33 9.38
CA PHE A 15 -11.85 4.00 8.30
C PHE A 15 -11.23 4.22 6.93
N PHE A 16 -10.51 5.33 6.73
CA PHE A 16 -9.85 5.63 5.47
C PHE A 16 -8.76 4.60 5.12
N LEU A 17 -7.93 4.18 6.08
CA LEU A 17 -6.93 3.13 5.88
C LEU A 17 -7.56 1.79 5.49
N ILE A 18 -8.65 1.40 6.17
CA ILE A 18 -9.37 0.16 5.89
C ILE A 18 -10.01 0.22 4.51
N TYR A 19 -10.72 1.31 4.21
CA TYR A 19 -11.37 1.52 2.91
C TYR A 19 -10.36 1.46 1.76
N LEU A 20 -9.20 2.10 1.93
CA LEU A 20 -8.14 2.08 0.93
C LEU A 20 -7.60 0.65 0.69
N GLY A 21 -7.51 -0.17 1.74
CA GLY A 21 -7.19 -1.60 1.64
C GLY A 21 -8.19 -2.36 0.78
N PHE A 22 -9.48 -2.24 1.09
CA PHE A 22 -10.53 -2.87 0.29
C PHE A 22 -10.54 -2.38 -1.16
N ALA A 23 -10.42 -1.07 -1.39
CA ALA A 23 -10.42 -0.50 -2.74
C ALA A 23 -9.22 -1.01 -3.56
N ARG A 24 -8.04 -1.07 -2.94
CA ARG A 24 -6.82 -1.62 -3.54
C ARG A 24 -7.00 -3.10 -3.90
N ASP A 25 -7.44 -3.93 -2.95
CA ASP A 25 -7.62 -5.36 -3.23
C ASP A 25 -8.69 -5.61 -4.29
N TYR A 26 -9.80 -4.87 -4.25
CA TYR A 26 -10.83 -4.91 -5.28
C TYR A 26 -10.25 -4.60 -6.67
N LEU A 27 -9.46 -3.53 -6.80
CA LEU A 27 -8.82 -3.16 -8.05
C LEU A 27 -7.86 -4.25 -8.56
N PHE A 28 -6.97 -4.75 -7.71
CA PHE A 28 -5.96 -5.74 -8.11
C PHE A 28 -6.56 -7.11 -8.44
N VAL A 29 -7.60 -7.56 -7.73
CA VAL A 29 -8.31 -8.80 -8.04
C VAL A 29 -8.93 -8.72 -9.42
N ASN A 30 -9.68 -7.65 -9.71
CA ASN A 30 -10.31 -7.43 -11.00
C ASN A 30 -9.29 -7.28 -12.14
N LEU A 31 -8.19 -6.56 -11.90
CA LEU A 31 -7.10 -6.44 -12.88
C LEU A 31 -6.48 -7.80 -13.21
N ASN A 32 -6.21 -8.64 -12.19
CA ASN A 32 -5.64 -9.97 -12.42
C ASN A 32 -6.65 -10.89 -13.15
N TYR A 33 -7.95 -10.77 -12.89
CA TYR A 33 -8.97 -11.50 -13.66
C TYR A 33 -8.97 -11.07 -15.14
N GLN A 34 -8.90 -9.76 -15.41
CA GLN A 34 -8.86 -9.25 -16.77
C GLN A 34 -7.57 -9.65 -17.51
N LEU A 35 -6.42 -9.64 -16.82
CA LEU A 35 -5.16 -10.18 -17.34
C LEU A 35 -5.30 -11.66 -17.71
N SER A 36 -5.83 -12.46 -16.79
CA SER A 36 -6.02 -13.90 -17.00
C SER A 36 -6.99 -14.20 -18.15
N LYS A 37 -8.08 -13.41 -18.29
CA LYS A 37 -9.01 -13.49 -19.42
C LYS A 37 -8.32 -13.22 -20.75
N THR A 38 -7.49 -12.17 -20.79
CA THR A 38 -6.79 -11.76 -22.02
C THR A 38 -5.68 -12.74 -22.39
N HIS A 39 -5.01 -13.34 -21.39
CA HIS A 39 -3.91 -14.27 -21.60
C HIS A 39 -4.36 -15.70 -21.97
N TYR A 40 -5.37 -16.24 -21.26
CA TYR A 40 -5.80 -17.63 -21.45
C TYR A 40 -7.00 -17.80 -22.38
N HIS A 41 -7.71 -16.72 -22.73
CA HIS A 41 -8.92 -16.72 -23.58
C HIS A 41 -10.02 -17.72 -23.16
N SER A 42 -10.00 -18.19 -21.91
CA SER A 42 -10.70 -19.42 -21.52
C SER A 42 -11.96 -19.20 -20.67
N PHE A 43 -12.30 -17.96 -20.34
CA PHE A 43 -13.48 -17.67 -19.53
C PHE A 43 -14.07 -16.27 -19.81
N GLU A 44 -15.40 -16.19 -19.78
CA GLU A 44 -16.13 -14.93 -19.83
C GLU A 44 -16.21 -14.34 -18.41
N TYR A 45 -15.31 -13.41 -18.12
CA TYR A 45 -15.41 -12.55 -16.94
C TYR A 45 -15.81 -11.15 -17.38
N HIS A 46 -16.82 -10.59 -16.74
CA HIS A 46 -17.26 -9.21 -16.93
C HIS A 46 -16.83 -8.36 -15.75
N LEU A 47 -16.14 -7.27 -16.05
CA LEU A 47 -15.72 -6.34 -15.03
C LEU A 47 -16.91 -5.53 -14.51
N PRO A 48 -16.88 -5.14 -13.22
CA PRO A 48 -17.86 -4.23 -12.67
C PRO A 48 -17.81 -2.89 -13.42
N PRO A 49 -18.92 -2.14 -13.53
CA PRO A 49 -19.00 -0.92 -14.35
C PRO A 49 -17.90 0.10 -14.07
N VAL A 50 -17.48 0.23 -12.80
CA VAL A 50 -16.42 1.16 -12.37
C VAL A 50 -15.06 0.81 -12.96
N LEU A 51 -14.83 -0.46 -13.31
CA LEU A 51 -13.58 -0.96 -13.88
C LEU A 51 -13.71 -1.35 -15.36
N SER A 52 -14.85 -1.08 -15.99
CA SER A 52 -15.10 -1.38 -17.41
C SER A 52 -14.06 -0.78 -18.37
N PHE A 53 -13.40 0.32 -17.97
CA PHE A 53 -12.30 0.91 -18.74
C PHE A 53 -11.11 -0.03 -18.96
N LEU A 54 -10.96 -1.08 -18.14
CA LEU A 54 -9.92 -2.10 -18.30
C LEU A 54 -10.27 -3.15 -19.38
N GLU A 55 -11.55 -3.29 -19.76
CA GLU A 55 -11.98 -4.35 -20.68
C GLU A 55 -11.45 -4.17 -22.11
N GLY A 56 -11.20 -2.93 -22.52
CA GLY A 56 -10.69 -2.59 -23.86
C GLY A 56 -9.16 -2.56 -23.97
N LEU A 57 -8.43 -2.87 -22.90
CA LEU A 57 -6.96 -2.81 -22.88
C LEU A 57 -6.35 -4.16 -23.26
N ASP A 58 -5.24 -4.13 -24.00
CA ASP A 58 -4.46 -5.32 -24.31
C ASP A 58 -3.66 -5.85 -23.10
N GLU A 59 -3.17 -7.08 -23.20
CA GLU A 59 -2.45 -7.77 -22.13
C GLU A 59 -1.24 -6.98 -21.61
N TRP A 60 -0.42 -6.44 -22.51
CA TRP A 60 0.78 -5.70 -22.13
C TRP A 60 0.42 -4.40 -21.41
N THR A 61 -0.58 -3.69 -21.92
CA THR A 61 -1.07 -2.48 -21.25
C THR A 61 -1.58 -2.80 -19.84
N LEU A 62 -2.38 -3.85 -19.68
CA LEU A 62 -2.87 -4.30 -18.36
C LEU A 62 -1.72 -4.70 -17.43
N TYR A 63 -0.70 -5.37 -17.97
CA TYR A 63 0.47 -5.80 -17.22
C TYR A 63 1.25 -4.59 -16.68
N TYR A 64 1.53 -3.59 -17.51
CA TYR A 64 2.21 -2.36 -17.06
C TYR A 64 1.34 -1.52 -16.11
N LEU A 65 0.03 -1.48 -16.35
CA LEU A 65 -0.91 -0.75 -15.49
C LEU A 65 -0.92 -1.27 -14.06
N LYS A 66 -0.65 -2.57 -13.86
CA LYS A 66 -0.46 -3.16 -12.53
C LYS A 66 0.64 -2.46 -11.73
N TYR A 67 1.77 -2.16 -12.35
CA TYR A 67 2.88 -1.46 -11.68
C TYR A 67 2.53 -0.01 -11.37
N VAL A 68 1.80 0.66 -12.28
CA VAL A 68 1.29 2.01 -12.05
C VAL A 68 0.34 2.04 -10.86
N PHE A 69 -0.59 1.08 -10.77
CA PHE A 69 -1.49 0.96 -9.63
C PHE A 69 -0.78 0.59 -8.33
N THR A 70 0.29 -0.21 -8.37
CA THR A 70 1.13 -0.47 -7.19
C THR A 70 1.80 0.83 -6.72
N ALA A 71 2.42 1.59 -7.62
CA ALA A 71 3.03 2.87 -7.26
C ALA A 71 2.00 3.86 -6.68
N LEU A 72 0.81 3.94 -7.29
CA LEU A 72 -0.30 4.74 -6.80
C LEU A 72 -0.78 4.27 -5.42
N ALA A 73 -0.93 2.96 -5.21
CA ALA A 73 -1.35 2.39 -3.93
C ALA A 73 -0.34 2.70 -2.83
N ILE A 74 0.97 2.51 -3.08
CA ILE A 74 2.04 2.90 -2.14
C ILE A 74 1.92 4.38 -1.78
N PHE A 75 1.73 5.25 -2.77
CA PHE A 75 1.61 6.69 -2.53
C PHE A 75 0.36 7.04 -1.72
N LEU A 76 -0.79 6.46 -2.04
CA LEU A 76 -2.04 6.67 -1.29
C LEU A 76 -1.93 6.15 0.15
N PHE A 77 -1.32 4.98 0.36
CA PHE A 77 -1.08 4.44 1.70
C PHE A 77 -0.07 5.26 2.49
N PHE A 78 0.96 5.80 1.84
CA PHE A 78 1.87 6.77 2.45
C PHE A 78 1.10 8.00 2.95
N LEU A 79 0.28 8.61 2.10
CA LEU A 79 -0.52 9.79 2.48
C LEU A 79 -1.51 9.46 3.61
N ALA A 80 -2.20 8.33 3.52
CA ALA A 80 -3.14 7.87 4.54
C ALA A 80 -2.44 7.62 5.89
N THR A 81 -1.29 6.95 5.88
CA THR A 81 -0.49 6.68 7.09
C THR A 81 0.10 7.97 7.67
N PHE A 82 0.60 8.86 6.81
CA PHE A 82 1.14 10.16 7.22
C PHE A 82 0.06 11.03 7.87
N TRP A 83 -1.13 11.06 7.28
CA TRP A 83 -2.29 11.75 7.84
C TRP A 83 -2.77 11.12 9.14
N ALA A 84 -2.87 9.78 9.21
CA ALA A 84 -3.21 9.06 10.44
C ALA A 84 -2.24 9.45 11.57
N VAL A 85 -0.93 9.33 11.35
CA VAL A 85 0.08 9.70 12.36
C VAL A 85 0.00 11.18 12.73
N HIS A 86 -0.27 12.08 11.78
CA HIS A 86 -0.53 13.49 12.07
C HIS A 86 -1.71 13.67 13.03
N VAL A 87 -2.83 13.01 12.73
CA VAL A 87 -4.06 13.07 13.51
C VAL A 87 -3.86 12.49 14.90
N PHE A 88 -3.23 11.32 15.03
CA PHE A 88 -3.05 10.63 16.32
C PHE A 88 -2.07 11.36 17.25
N PHE A 89 -0.93 11.82 16.73
CA PHE A 89 0.18 12.28 17.57
C PHE A 89 0.52 13.77 17.43
N GLY A 90 0.20 14.42 16.30
CA GLY A 90 0.45 15.85 16.05
C GLY A 90 1.92 16.24 15.83
N GLU A 91 2.87 15.50 16.40
CA GLU A 91 4.30 15.81 16.38
C GLU A 91 4.94 15.61 14.99
N LYS A 92 5.78 16.57 14.56
CA LYS A 92 6.50 16.50 13.28
C LYS A 92 7.48 15.32 13.22
N LYS A 93 8.04 14.92 14.37
CA LYS A 93 9.01 13.81 14.50
C LYS A 93 8.44 12.50 13.96
N TYR A 94 7.24 12.11 14.38
CA TYR A 94 6.64 10.84 13.97
C TYR A 94 6.23 10.81 12.50
N ARG A 95 5.89 11.97 11.93
CA ARG A 95 5.65 12.08 10.49
C ARG A 95 6.91 11.84 9.66
N ARG A 96 8.08 12.25 10.16
CA ARG A 96 9.37 11.90 9.55
C ARG A 96 9.64 10.41 9.63
N TRP A 97 9.24 9.74 10.72
CA TRP A 97 9.36 8.27 10.81
C TRP A 97 8.55 7.58 9.72
N VAL A 98 7.30 8.00 9.47
CA VAL A 98 6.52 7.47 8.33
C VAL A 98 7.27 7.64 7.02
N LEU A 99 7.77 8.85 6.73
CA LEU A 99 8.55 9.12 5.51
C LEU A 99 9.76 8.19 5.40
N TYR A 100 10.56 8.08 6.47
CA TYR A 100 11.75 7.24 6.48
C TYR A 100 11.41 5.77 6.29
N SER A 101 10.36 5.26 6.93
CA SER A 101 9.93 3.87 6.77
C SER A 101 9.53 3.54 5.32
N TYR A 102 8.77 4.41 4.66
CA TYR A 102 8.42 4.22 3.25
C TYR A 102 9.64 4.29 2.33
N VAL A 103 10.51 5.28 2.51
CA VAL A 103 11.74 5.42 1.73
C VAL A 103 12.65 4.20 1.91
N ILE A 104 12.83 3.73 3.15
CA ILE A 104 13.65 2.56 3.46
C ILE A 104 13.07 1.32 2.79
N ILE A 105 11.75 1.07 2.85
CA ILE A 105 11.16 -0.11 2.17
C ILE A 105 11.37 -0.05 0.67
N ILE A 106 11.15 1.11 0.02
CA ILE A 106 11.31 1.24 -1.42
C ILE A 106 12.78 1.02 -1.83
N LEU A 107 13.71 1.67 -1.13
CA LEU A 107 15.15 1.51 -1.40
C LEU A 107 15.64 0.09 -1.11
N ALA A 108 15.21 -0.51 0.00
CA ALA A 108 15.54 -1.89 0.33
C ALA A 108 14.98 -2.87 -0.71
N SER A 109 13.75 -2.66 -1.17
CA SER A 109 13.12 -3.46 -2.22
C SER A 109 13.90 -3.38 -3.53
N GLY A 110 14.32 -2.17 -3.94
CA GLY A 110 15.16 -1.98 -5.12
C GLY A 110 16.54 -2.61 -4.99
N PHE A 111 17.19 -2.45 -3.84
CA PHE A 111 18.49 -3.06 -3.56
C PHE A 111 18.42 -4.60 -3.56
N ILE A 112 17.40 -5.17 -2.92
CA ILE A 112 17.15 -6.62 -2.90
C ILE A 112 16.85 -7.13 -4.31
N PHE A 113 16.07 -6.39 -5.11
CA PHE A 113 15.82 -6.74 -6.51
C PHE A 113 17.14 -6.83 -7.28
N LEU A 114 17.97 -5.78 -7.23
CA LEU A 114 19.25 -5.76 -7.92
C LEU A 114 20.17 -6.89 -7.45
N ALA A 115 20.25 -7.14 -6.14
CA ALA A 115 21.11 -8.17 -5.59
C ALA A 115 20.67 -9.58 -6.01
N LEU A 116 19.39 -9.91 -5.89
CA LEU A 116 18.87 -11.25 -6.17
C LEU A 116 18.71 -11.55 -7.66
N TYR A 117 18.47 -10.53 -8.48
CA TYR A 117 18.27 -10.69 -9.93
C TYR A 117 19.47 -11.40 -10.59
N TRP A 118 20.69 -11.08 -10.16
CA TRP A 118 21.91 -11.72 -10.68
C TRP A 118 22.03 -13.21 -10.34
N PHE A 119 21.46 -13.65 -9.22
CA PHE A 119 21.59 -15.04 -8.76
C PHE A 119 20.42 -15.93 -9.17
N PHE A 120 19.20 -15.39 -9.15
CA PHE A 120 17.96 -16.16 -9.28
C PHE A 120 17.14 -15.80 -10.53
N GLY A 121 17.52 -14.75 -11.26
CA GLY A 121 16.74 -14.25 -12.40
C GLY A 121 15.50 -13.45 -11.97
N PHE A 122 14.63 -13.15 -12.95
CA PHE A 122 13.51 -12.22 -12.76
C PHE A 122 12.40 -12.76 -11.85
N ASP A 123 11.81 -13.91 -12.17
CA ASP A 123 10.58 -14.40 -11.53
C ASP A 123 10.67 -14.59 -10.01
N PRO A 124 11.66 -15.34 -9.45
CA PRO A 124 11.76 -15.51 -8.01
C PRO A 124 12.12 -14.19 -7.30
N THR A 125 12.96 -13.37 -7.92
CA THR A 125 13.34 -12.05 -7.39
C THR A 125 12.13 -11.12 -7.31
N TYR A 126 11.32 -11.08 -8.37
CA TYR A 126 10.09 -10.30 -8.42
C TYR A 126 9.11 -10.72 -7.32
N LEU A 127 8.92 -12.03 -7.08
CA LEU A 127 8.03 -12.51 -6.02
C LEU A 127 8.49 -12.07 -4.62
N ILE A 128 9.80 -12.08 -4.35
CA ILE A 128 10.35 -11.65 -3.05
C ILE A 128 10.17 -10.14 -2.87
N VAL A 129 10.54 -9.36 -3.88
CA VAL A 129 10.48 -7.89 -3.85
C VAL A 129 9.03 -7.41 -3.79
N ARG A 130 8.13 -8.07 -4.50
CA ARG A 130 6.70 -7.81 -4.45
C ARG A 130 6.16 -7.96 -3.02
N LYS A 131 6.51 -9.04 -2.31
CA LYS A 131 6.09 -9.23 -0.91
C LYS A 131 6.58 -8.12 0.01
N LEU A 132 7.74 -7.52 -0.24
CA LEU A 132 8.24 -6.38 0.53
C LEU A 132 7.46 -5.10 0.20
N LEU A 133 7.18 -4.86 -1.08
CA LEU A 133 6.37 -3.73 -1.50
C LEU A 133 4.92 -3.83 -1.01
N ASP A 134 4.37 -5.04 -0.87
CA ASP A 134 3.04 -5.31 -0.31
C ASP A 134 2.89 -4.69 1.11
N PHE A 135 3.97 -4.56 1.89
CA PHE A 135 3.94 -3.85 3.17
C PHE A 135 3.68 -2.35 3.02
N ALA A 136 4.21 -1.73 1.97
CA ALA A 136 4.06 -0.30 1.72
C ALA A 136 2.71 0.04 1.08
N GLU A 137 2.14 -0.84 0.26
CA GLU A 137 0.82 -0.70 -0.37
C GLU A 137 -0.33 -1.33 0.45
N SER A 138 -0.18 -1.43 1.78
CA SER A 138 -1.19 -1.99 2.67
C SER A 138 -1.28 -1.21 3.99
N PRO A 139 -2.37 -1.38 4.77
CA PRO A 139 -2.50 -0.74 6.08
C PRO A 139 -1.48 -1.26 7.11
N ILE A 140 -0.73 -2.31 6.79
CA ILE A 140 0.24 -2.94 7.70
C ILE A 140 1.27 -1.94 8.19
N MET A 141 1.76 -1.04 7.33
CA MET A 141 2.73 -0.03 7.75
C MET A 141 2.16 0.87 8.87
N ALA A 142 0.91 1.31 8.76
CA ALA A 142 0.25 2.07 9.81
C ALA A 142 0.04 1.23 11.08
N MET A 143 -0.33 -0.04 10.92
CA MET A 143 -0.52 -0.99 12.04
C MET A 143 0.78 -1.27 12.81
N VAL A 144 1.95 -1.15 12.17
CA VAL A 144 3.26 -1.29 12.83
C VAL A 144 3.70 0.03 13.46
N LEU A 145 3.63 1.13 12.70
CA LEU A 145 4.16 2.43 13.15
C LEU A 145 3.36 3.03 14.30
N ILE A 146 2.02 2.94 14.28
CA ILE A 146 1.19 3.59 15.31
C ILE A 146 1.48 2.99 16.71
N PRO A 147 1.44 1.65 16.93
CA PRO A 147 1.81 1.07 18.22
C PRO A 147 3.26 1.35 18.62
N LEU A 148 4.20 1.31 17.67
CA LEU A 148 5.60 1.63 17.93
C LEU A 148 5.76 3.04 18.51
N ILE A 149 5.06 4.02 17.94
CA ILE A 149 5.07 5.40 18.42
C ILE A 149 4.42 5.50 19.81
N VAL A 150 3.32 4.79 20.06
CA VAL A 150 2.67 4.76 21.39
C VAL A 150 3.65 4.26 22.45
N VAL A 151 4.35 3.16 22.18
CA VAL A 151 5.36 2.60 23.10
C VAL A 151 6.50 3.59 23.30
N HIS A 152 7.03 4.16 22.22
CA HIS A 152 8.11 5.15 22.27
C HIS A 152 7.74 6.37 23.12
N LYS A 153 6.51 6.91 23.00
CA LYS A 153 6.06 8.04 23.83
C LYS A 153 6.04 7.66 25.31
N LYS A 154 5.39 6.54 25.66
CA LYS A 154 5.31 6.08 27.05
C LYS A 154 6.68 5.87 27.69
N MET A 155 7.64 5.34 26.94
CA MET A 155 9.01 5.12 27.43
C MET A 155 9.76 6.43 27.73
N ASN A 156 9.47 7.53 27.03
CA ASN A 156 10.12 8.81 27.27
C ASN A 156 9.40 9.67 28.32
N GLU A 157 8.11 9.44 28.57
CA GLU A 157 7.38 10.09 29.67
C GLU A 157 7.81 9.56 31.05
N ASN A 158 8.37 8.33 31.10
CA ASN A 158 8.87 7.68 32.32
C ASN A 158 10.38 7.93 32.58
N LYS A 159 11.03 8.81 31.81
CA LYS A 159 12.43 9.21 31.97
C LYS A 159 12.49 10.66 32.43
#